data_AF-A0A8C8UJE0-F1
#
_entry.id   AF-A0A8C8UJE0-F1
#
_cell.length_a   1.000
_cell.length_b   1.000
_cell.length_c   1.000
_cell.angle_alpha   90.00
_cell.angle_beta   90.00
_cell.angle_gamma   90.00
#
_symmetry.space_group_name_H-M   'P 1'
#
loop_
_entity.id
_entity.type
_entity.pdbx_description
1 polymer ?
#
loop_
_entity_poly.entity_id
_entity_poly.type
_entity_poly.pdbx_seq_one_letter_code
_entity_poly.pdbx_strand_id
1 'polypeptide(L)'
;MARAGRRGAGWCWALALLGLAAALGASPTSGRRWPVPYKRFSFRPKPDPYCQAKYTFCPTGSPIPVMKDNDIIEVLRLQAPVWEFKYGDLLGHFKIMHDAIGFRNTLTGKNYTIEWYELFQLGNCTFPHLRPEMDAPFWCNQGAACFFEGIDDQHWKENGTLAVVATMSGNTFNKMAEWVKQDNETGIYYETWTVQASPGKGVETWFESYDCSKFVLRTYEKLAEFGAEFKKIETNYTRVFLYSGEPTYLGNETSIFGPKGNKTLASVIKKFYDPFKPRLSTKEFLWSLLKVFDSVIMHREFYLFYNFEYWFLPMKFPFVKITYEEIPLPTRRPPPDS
;
A
#
# COMPACT_ATOMS: atom_id res chain seq x y z
N MET A 1 -46.01 34.86 56.35
CA MET A 1 -44.56 35.09 56.22
C MET A 1 -43.93 33.86 55.57
N ALA A 2 -43.52 33.96 54.30
CA ALA A 2 -42.91 32.85 53.58
C ALA A 2 -41.52 33.30 53.07
N ARG A 3 -40.48 32.51 53.37
CA ARG A 3 -39.21 32.50 52.65
C ARG A 3 -38.54 31.13 52.83
N ALA A 4 -38.60 30.31 51.79
CA ALA A 4 -37.69 29.18 51.60
C ALA A 4 -36.69 29.59 50.52
N GLY A 5 -35.39 29.62 50.88
CA GLY A 5 -34.30 30.04 50.02
C GLY A 5 -33.92 28.98 48.99
N ARG A 6 -33.87 29.38 47.72
CA ARG A 6 -33.35 28.61 46.59
C ARG A 6 -31.83 28.42 46.71
N ARG A 7 -31.36 27.20 46.92
CA ARG A 7 -30.00 26.74 46.57
C ARG A 7 -30.15 25.45 45.77
N GLY A 8 -30.04 25.53 44.45
CA GLY A 8 -30.17 24.35 43.60
C GLY A 8 -30.04 24.58 42.09
N ALA A 9 -29.58 25.75 41.65
CA ALA A 9 -29.52 26.08 40.23
C ALA A 9 -28.11 26.21 39.66
N GLY A 10 -27.04 26.16 40.45
CA GLY A 10 -25.66 26.28 39.94
C GLY A 10 -25.05 24.97 39.42
N TRP A 11 -25.43 23.84 40.03
CA TRP A 11 -24.75 22.56 39.78
C TRP A 11 -25.24 21.84 38.51
N CYS A 12 -26.51 22.01 38.13
CA CYS A 12 -27.04 21.43 36.90
C CYS A 12 -26.45 22.06 35.63
N TRP A 13 -26.05 23.34 35.67
CA TRP A 13 -25.46 24.01 34.51
C TRP A 13 -23.99 23.62 34.31
N ALA A 14 -23.25 23.38 35.40
CA ALA A 14 -21.88 22.88 35.32
C ALA A 14 -21.82 21.46 34.73
N LEU A 15 -22.76 20.58 35.10
CA LEU A 15 -22.87 19.23 34.54
C LEU A 15 -23.35 19.22 33.08
N ALA A 16 -24.24 20.14 32.70
CA ALA A 16 -24.67 20.29 31.31
C ALA A 16 -23.55 20.82 30.39
N LEU A 17 -22.70 21.73 30.89
CA LEU A 17 -21.54 22.23 30.15
C LEU A 17 -20.41 21.19 30.03
N LEU A 18 -20.20 20.37 31.06
CA LEU A 18 -19.28 19.21 31.01
C LEU A 18 -19.78 18.12 30.05
N GLY A 19 -21.10 17.90 29.97
CA GLY A 19 -21.72 16.98 29.01
C GLY A 19 -21.61 17.46 27.55
N LEU A 20 -21.74 18.76 27.30
CA LEU A 20 -21.53 19.33 25.95
C LEU A 20 -20.06 19.30 25.51
N ALA A 21 -19.11 19.48 26.43
CA ALA A 21 -17.69 19.37 26.12
C ALA A 21 -17.27 17.92 25.77
N ALA A 22 -17.89 16.92 26.39
CA ALA A 22 -17.65 15.51 26.07
C ALA A 22 -18.28 15.11 24.71
N ALA A 23 -19.43 15.68 24.34
CA ALA A 23 -20.07 15.42 23.06
C ALA A 23 -19.40 16.10 21.86
N LEU A 24 -18.69 17.22 22.08
CA LEU A 24 -17.90 17.91 21.04
C LEU A 24 -16.46 17.38 20.93
N GLY A 25 -16.02 16.54 21.87
CA GLY A 25 -14.72 15.86 21.85
C GLY A 25 -14.76 14.43 21.30
N ALA A 26 -15.93 13.95 20.85
CA ALA A 26 -16.06 12.64 20.22
C ALA A 26 -15.41 12.67 18.83
N SER A 27 -14.11 12.38 18.78
CA SER A 27 -13.42 12.04 17.55
C SER A 27 -14.21 10.95 16.80
N PRO A 28 -14.26 10.97 15.46
CA PRO A 28 -14.90 9.92 14.63
C PRO A 28 -14.25 8.52 14.78
N THR A 29 -13.34 8.35 15.72
CA THR A 29 -12.54 7.15 15.97
C THR A 29 -13.20 6.18 16.95
N SER A 30 -14.25 6.56 17.69
CA SER A 30 -14.95 5.64 18.59
C SER A 30 -15.73 4.57 17.81
N GLY A 31 -15.05 3.46 17.49
CA GLY A 31 -15.62 2.30 16.78
C GLY A 31 -14.84 1.83 15.54
N ARG A 32 -13.72 2.47 15.18
CA ARG A 32 -12.89 2.00 14.06
C ARG A 32 -11.99 0.84 14.49
N ARG A 33 -12.03 -0.25 13.72
CA ARG A 33 -11.13 -1.40 13.88
C ARG A 33 -9.84 -1.13 13.11
N TRP A 34 -8.72 -1.34 13.78
CA TRP A 34 -7.39 -1.30 13.18
C TRP A 34 -6.95 -2.71 12.74
N PRO A 35 -6.13 -2.83 11.68
CA PRO A 35 -5.81 -1.78 10.70
C PRO A 35 -7.04 -1.39 9.87
N VAL A 36 -7.02 -0.18 9.29
CA VAL A 36 -8.06 0.22 8.31
C VAL A 36 -7.97 -0.71 7.10
N PRO A 37 -9.05 -1.42 6.74
CA PRO A 37 -9.00 -2.37 5.64
C PRO A 37 -8.84 -1.65 4.30
N TYR A 38 -8.04 -2.22 3.41
CA TYR A 38 -7.92 -1.76 2.03
C TYR A 38 -9.27 -1.86 1.31
N LYS A 39 -9.75 -0.74 0.78
CA LYS A 39 -11.02 -0.62 0.06
C LYS A 39 -10.85 -1.16 -1.36
N ARG A 40 -11.65 -2.18 -1.67
CA ARG A 40 -11.81 -2.71 -3.04
C ARG A 40 -12.94 -2.03 -3.78
N PHE A 41 -12.89 -2.11 -5.10
CA PHE A 41 -13.84 -1.52 -6.03
C PHE A 41 -14.56 -2.60 -6.83
N SER A 42 -15.69 -2.25 -7.45
CA SER A 42 -16.42 -3.17 -8.33
C SER A 42 -15.79 -3.32 -9.72
N PHE A 43 -14.98 -2.35 -10.15
CA PHE A 43 -14.26 -2.37 -11.43
C PHE A 43 -13.05 -1.43 -11.40
N ARG A 44 -12.11 -1.65 -12.32
CA ARG A 44 -10.99 -0.72 -12.57
C ARG A 44 -11.39 0.38 -13.55
N PRO A 45 -11.33 1.67 -13.15
CA PRO A 45 -11.55 2.76 -14.10
C PRO A 45 -10.37 2.89 -15.07
N LYS A 46 -10.66 3.31 -16.31
CA LYS A 46 -9.61 3.67 -17.26
C LYS A 46 -8.75 4.80 -16.67
N PRO A 47 -7.42 4.75 -16.81
CA PRO A 47 -6.57 5.84 -16.35
C PRO A 47 -6.90 7.16 -17.04
N ASP A 48 -6.82 8.26 -16.29
CA ASP A 48 -7.00 9.60 -16.83
C ASP A 48 -5.89 9.94 -17.84
N PRO A 49 -6.18 10.61 -18.97
CA PRO A 49 -5.16 11.00 -19.95
C PRO A 49 -3.99 11.82 -19.42
N TYR A 50 -4.17 12.51 -18.27
CA TYR A 50 -3.09 13.19 -17.57
C TYR A 50 -2.02 12.22 -17.06
N CYS A 51 -2.41 11.01 -16.65
CA CYS A 51 -1.50 10.01 -16.14
C CYS A 51 -0.76 9.33 -17.31
N GLN A 52 0.48 9.74 -17.54
CA GLN A 52 1.35 9.18 -18.58
C GLN A 52 2.59 8.55 -17.97
N ALA A 53 2.86 7.31 -18.33
CA ALA A 53 4.03 6.58 -17.86
C ALA A 53 5.22 6.90 -18.76
N LYS A 54 6.39 7.16 -18.16
CA LYS A 54 7.64 7.31 -18.94
C LYS A 54 8.07 5.97 -19.54
N TYR A 55 7.86 4.89 -18.78
CA TYR A 55 8.06 3.52 -19.22
C TYR A 55 6.71 2.82 -19.23
N THR A 56 6.38 2.17 -20.34
CA THR A 56 5.10 1.48 -20.52
C THR A 56 4.91 0.42 -19.45
N PHE A 57 3.75 0.41 -18.82
CA PHE A 57 3.34 -0.67 -17.92
C PHE A 57 3.14 -1.97 -18.71
N CYS A 58 3.73 -3.06 -18.22
CA CYS A 58 3.57 -4.41 -18.76
C CYS A 58 3.81 -4.53 -20.28
N PRO A 59 4.99 -4.11 -20.79
CA PRO A 59 5.22 -3.97 -22.24
C PRO A 59 5.13 -5.29 -23.03
N THR A 60 5.45 -6.40 -22.38
CA THR A 60 5.40 -7.76 -22.95
C THR A 60 4.24 -8.59 -22.39
N GLY A 61 3.24 -7.93 -21.80
CA GLY A 61 2.10 -8.57 -21.17
C GLY A 61 1.34 -9.49 -22.12
N SER A 62 1.03 -10.70 -21.66
CA SER A 62 0.24 -11.68 -22.39
C SER A 62 -0.92 -12.19 -21.53
N PRO A 63 -2.01 -12.68 -22.16
CA PRO A 63 -3.09 -13.33 -21.43
C PRO A 63 -2.57 -14.55 -20.66
N ILE A 64 -3.08 -14.74 -19.43
CA ILE A 64 -2.75 -15.94 -18.65
C ILE A 64 -3.31 -17.17 -19.38
N PRO A 65 -2.47 -18.15 -19.76
CA PRO A 65 -2.92 -19.33 -20.49
C PRO A 65 -3.69 -20.29 -19.59
N VAL A 66 -4.45 -21.21 -20.20
CA VAL A 66 -5.08 -22.32 -19.49
C VAL A 66 -4.11 -23.51 -19.48
N MET A 67 -3.82 -24.04 -18.29
CA MET A 67 -2.96 -25.21 -18.09
C MET A 67 -3.79 -26.49 -18.09
N LYS A 68 -3.17 -27.62 -18.44
CA LYS A 68 -3.83 -28.95 -18.33
C LYS A 68 -3.89 -29.36 -16.87
N ASP A 69 -4.96 -30.02 -16.45
CA ASP A 69 -5.16 -30.37 -15.03
C ASP A 69 -4.01 -31.18 -14.42
N ASN A 70 -3.39 -32.05 -15.23
CA ASN A 70 -2.27 -32.90 -14.83
C ASN A 70 -0.88 -32.28 -15.06
N ASP A 71 -0.80 -31.01 -15.48
CA ASP A 71 0.47 -30.28 -15.51
C ASP A 71 1.06 -30.18 -14.10
N ILE A 72 2.39 -30.27 -14.03
CA ILE A 72 3.16 -30.02 -12.81
C ILE A 72 3.86 -28.67 -12.99
N ILE A 73 3.51 -27.72 -12.14
CA ILE A 73 3.97 -26.34 -12.24
C ILE A 73 4.76 -26.00 -10.98
N GLU A 74 6.04 -25.71 -11.15
CA GLU A 74 6.86 -25.12 -10.10
C GLU A 74 6.49 -23.65 -9.91
N VAL A 75 6.30 -23.27 -8.65
CA VAL A 75 6.11 -21.88 -8.24
C VAL A 75 7.45 -21.36 -7.73
N LEU A 76 7.93 -20.29 -8.34
CA LEU A 76 9.20 -19.66 -8.01
C LEU A 76 8.94 -18.33 -7.29
N ARG A 77 9.70 -18.09 -6.24
CA ARG A 77 9.89 -16.75 -5.68
C ARG A 77 10.93 -16.04 -6.52
N LEU A 78 10.56 -14.87 -7.00
CA LEU A 78 11.41 -13.98 -7.77
C LEU A 78 11.55 -12.67 -6.99
N GLN A 79 12.77 -12.26 -6.74
CA GLN A 79 13.05 -11.00 -6.04
C GLN A 79 14.29 -10.37 -6.64
N ALA A 80 14.27 -9.07 -6.92
CA ALA A 80 15.42 -8.33 -7.45
C ALA A 80 15.40 -6.89 -6.91
N PRO A 81 16.54 -6.17 -6.84
CA PRO A 81 16.55 -4.77 -6.40
C PRO A 81 15.69 -3.87 -7.29
N VAL A 82 14.93 -2.95 -6.68
CA VAL A 82 14.12 -1.97 -7.42
C VAL A 82 15.03 -1.07 -8.25
N TRP A 83 14.60 -0.77 -9.49
CA TRP A 83 15.27 0.17 -10.39
C TRP A 83 16.76 -0.12 -10.65
N GLU A 84 17.16 -1.40 -10.62
CA GLU A 84 18.51 -1.85 -11.01
C GLU A 84 18.91 -1.27 -12.39
N PHE A 85 17.98 -1.26 -13.35
CA PHE A 85 18.20 -0.67 -14.68
C PHE A 85 18.56 0.83 -14.67
N LYS A 86 18.23 1.56 -13.60
CA LYS A 86 18.43 3.02 -13.50
C LYS A 86 19.54 3.40 -12.51
N TYR A 87 19.69 2.66 -11.42
CA TYR A 87 20.61 2.99 -10.33
C TYR A 87 21.63 1.89 -10.02
N GLY A 88 21.68 0.82 -10.83
CA GLY A 88 22.52 -0.35 -10.60
C GLY A 88 22.26 -0.97 -9.22
N ASP A 89 23.32 -1.48 -8.60
CA ASP A 89 23.24 -2.25 -7.34
C ASP A 89 22.92 -1.38 -6.11
N LEU A 90 22.91 -0.04 -6.22
CA LEU A 90 22.81 0.87 -5.08
C LEU A 90 21.57 0.61 -4.21
N LEU A 91 20.42 0.34 -4.81
CA LEU A 91 19.18 0.07 -4.07
C LEU A 91 19.13 -1.36 -3.49
N GLY A 92 19.92 -2.28 -4.06
CA GLY A 92 20.16 -3.60 -3.48
C GLY A 92 20.92 -3.53 -2.16
N HIS A 93 21.84 -2.56 -2.00
CA HIS A 93 22.55 -2.33 -0.74
C HIS A 93 21.62 -1.88 0.39
N PHE A 94 20.52 -1.19 0.06
CA PHE A 94 19.47 -0.81 1.02
C PHE A 94 18.34 -1.84 1.13
N LYS A 95 18.48 -2.99 0.45
CA LYS A 95 17.49 -4.08 0.39
C LYS A 95 16.09 -3.59 0.03
N ILE A 96 16.00 -2.67 -0.93
CA ILE A 96 14.73 -2.27 -1.53
C ILE A 96 14.49 -3.17 -2.73
N MET A 97 13.71 -4.22 -2.51
CA MET A 97 13.48 -5.30 -3.46
C MET A 97 12.09 -5.20 -4.10
N HIS A 98 12.02 -5.51 -5.40
CA HIS A 98 10.82 -5.83 -6.16
C HIS A 98 10.54 -7.33 -6.06
N ASP A 99 9.27 -7.68 -5.87
CA ASP A 99 8.81 -9.05 -5.68
C ASP A 99 7.89 -9.50 -6.81
N ALA A 100 8.11 -10.73 -7.29
CA ALA A 100 7.34 -11.37 -8.35
C ALA A 100 7.19 -12.88 -8.10
N ILE A 101 6.33 -13.53 -8.89
CA ILE A 101 6.16 -14.98 -8.87
C ILE A 101 6.48 -15.54 -10.25
N GLY A 102 7.33 -16.55 -10.28
CA GLY A 102 7.59 -17.32 -11.49
C GLY A 102 6.76 -18.60 -11.50
N PHE A 103 6.37 -19.05 -12.69
CA PHE A 103 5.74 -20.34 -12.92
C PHE A 103 6.52 -21.09 -13.97
N ARG A 104 6.88 -22.34 -13.72
CA ARG A 104 7.55 -23.21 -14.71
C ARG A 104 6.83 -24.53 -14.82
N ASN A 105 6.27 -24.81 -16.00
CA ASN A 105 5.64 -26.08 -16.29
C ASN A 105 6.72 -27.11 -16.66
N THR A 106 6.84 -28.18 -15.86
CA THR A 106 7.92 -29.17 -16.03
C THR A 106 7.71 -30.09 -17.23
N LEU A 107 6.48 -30.18 -17.76
CA LEU A 107 6.14 -31.02 -18.92
C LEU A 107 6.39 -30.30 -20.24
N THR A 108 6.03 -29.02 -20.31
CA THR A 108 6.16 -28.21 -21.55
C THR A 108 7.45 -27.41 -21.59
N GLY A 109 8.14 -27.25 -20.46
CA GLY A 109 9.33 -26.39 -20.33
C GLY A 109 9.01 -24.89 -20.36
N LYS A 110 7.76 -24.50 -20.62
CA LYS A 110 7.35 -23.10 -20.63
C LYS A 110 7.39 -22.50 -19.25
N ASN A 111 7.79 -21.24 -19.18
CA ASN A 111 7.81 -20.48 -17.94
C ASN A 111 7.20 -19.08 -18.13
N TYR A 112 6.75 -18.52 -17.02
CA TYR A 112 6.02 -17.27 -17.00
C TYR A 112 6.37 -16.50 -15.74
N THR A 113 6.27 -15.19 -15.82
CA THR A 113 6.42 -14.29 -14.67
C THR A 113 5.10 -13.56 -14.46
N ILE A 114 4.69 -13.43 -13.19
CA ILE A 114 3.62 -12.55 -12.78
C ILE A 114 4.12 -11.57 -11.73
N GLU A 115 3.76 -10.31 -11.93
CA GLU A 115 4.12 -9.20 -11.07
C GLU A 115 2.88 -8.35 -10.79
N TRP A 116 2.96 -7.48 -9.79
CA TRP A 116 1.94 -6.45 -9.57
C TRP A 116 2.63 -5.16 -9.18
N TYR A 117 2.49 -4.12 -10.00
CA TYR A 117 3.24 -2.88 -9.80
C TYR A 117 2.49 -1.67 -10.40
N GLU A 118 3.09 -0.50 -10.25
CA GLU A 118 2.51 0.78 -10.60
C GLU A 118 2.39 0.96 -12.12
N LEU A 119 1.22 1.42 -12.58
CA LEU A 119 1.05 1.81 -13.98
C LEU A 119 1.95 3.00 -14.35
N PHE A 120 2.18 3.89 -13.39
CA PHE A 120 2.83 5.19 -13.58
C PHE A 120 4.05 5.37 -12.69
N GLN A 121 4.73 4.29 -12.29
CA GLN A 121 5.87 4.30 -11.37
C GLN A 121 5.56 4.76 -9.92
N LEU A 122 6.41 4.32 -8.98
CA LEU A 122 6.25 4.50 -7.53
C LEU A 122 5.95 5.94 -7.07
N GLY A 123 6.67 6.93 -7.63
CA GLY A 123 6.50 8.32 -7.21
C GLY A 123 5.07 8.84 -7.40
N ASN A 124 4.42 8.48 -8.51
CA ASN A 124 3.04 8.85 -8.81
C ASN A 124 2.01 8.12 -7.95
N CYS A 125 2.40 6.98 -7.37
CA CYS A 125 1.58 6.24 -6.41
C CYS A 125 1.77 6.72 -4.96
N THR A 126 2.92 7.35 -4.66
CA THR A 126 3.24 7.80 -3.29
C THR A 126 2.80 9.24 -3.03
N PHE A 127 2.90 10.12 -4.03
CA PHE A 127 2.60 11.54 -3.88
C PHE A 127 1.76 12.06 -5.05
N PRO A 128 0.81 12.98 -4.81
CA PRO A 128 -0.08 13.48 -5.85
C PRO A 128 0.56 14.58 -6.69
N HIS A 129 -0.09 14.86 -7.82
CA HIS A 129 0.15 16.04 -8.65
C HIS A 129 -0.71 17.21 -8.19
N LEU A 130 -0.10 18.38 -8.02
CA LEU A 130 -0.82 19.62 -7.72
C LEU A 130 -1.08 20.38 -9.03
N ARG A 131 -2.31 20.25 -9.53
CA ARG A 131 -2.76 20.89 -10.77
C ARG A 131 -3.41 22.25 -10.48
N PRO A 132 -3.03 23.34 -11.17
CA PRO A 132 -3.57 24.67 -10.89
C PRO A 132 -5.08 24.79 -11.16
N GLU A 133 -5.62 23.99 -12.07
CA GLU A 133 -7.03 23.95 -12.46
C GLU A 133 -7.90 23.07 -11.54
N MET A 134 -7.30 22.40 -10.55
CA MET A 134 -8.01 21.54 -9.60
C MET A 134 -7.78 21.99 -8.15
N ASP A 135 -8.86 21.98 -7.37
CA ASP A 135 -8.75 22.27 -5.94
C ASP A 135 -8.04 21.13 -5.20
N ALA A 136 -8.43 19.89 -5.46
CA ALA A 136 -7.85 18.68 -4.86
C ALA A 136 -6.53 18.24 -5.53
N PRO A 137 -5.57 17.70 -4.77
CA PRO A 137 -4.43 16.97 -5.32
C PRO A 137 -4.88 15.78 -6.19
N PHE A 138 -4.25 15.60 -7.34
CA PHE A 138 -4.64 14.60 -8.34
C PHE A 138 -3.70 13.38 -8.29
N TRP A 139 -4.26 12.17 -8.18
CA TRP A 139 -3.48 10.94 -8.00
C TRP A 139 -3.43 10.09 -9.27
N CYS A 140 -2.21 9.69 -9.66
CA CYS A 140 -1.97 8.68 -10.70
C CYS A 140 -1.46 7.39 -10.05
N ASN A 141 -2.22 6.88 -9.09
CA ASN A 141 -1.78 5.83 -8.17
C ASN A 141 -2.31 4.42 -8.51
N GLN A 142 -2.71 4.17 -9.76
CA GLN A 142 -3.15 2.83 -10.13
C GLN A 142 -1.98 1.85 -10.14
N GLY A 143 -2.20 0.66 -9.56
CA GLY A 143 -1.34 -0.52 -9.70
C GLY A 143 -2.15 -1.71 -10.23
N ALA A 144 -1.51 -2.62 -10.95
CA ALA A 144 -2.17 -3.77 -11.57
C ALA A 144 -1.23 -4.98 -11.73
N ALA A 145 -1.84 -6.15 -11.94
CA ALA A 145 -1.11 -7.36 -12.27
C ALA A 145 -0.59 -7.33 -13.72
N CYS A 146 0.63 -7.82 -13.91
CA CYS A 146 1.27 -8.02 -15.21
C CYS A 146 1.71 -9.47 -15.31
N PHE A 147 1.28 -10.17 -16.36
CA PHE A 147 1.68 -11.55 -16.65
C PHE A 147 2.35 -11.60 -18.02
N PHE A 148 3.46 -12.32 -18.14
CA PHE A 148 4.17 -12.49 -19.41
C PHE A 148 4.93 -13.83 -19.46
N GLU A 149 5.26 -14.27 -20.69
CA GLU A 149 6.07 -15.46 -20.93
C GLU A 149 7.55 -15.16 -20.73
N GLY A 150 8.29 -16.10 -20.13
CA GLY A 150 9.70 -15.93 -19.80
C GLY A 150 9.95 -15.68 -18.31
N ILE A 151 11.05 -16.23 -17.81
CA ILE A 151 11.70 -15.83 -16.56
C ILE A 151 13.12 -15.40 -16.95
N ASP A 152 13.47 -14.14 -16.68
CA ASP A 152 14.82 -13.63 -16.89
C ASP A 152 15.73 -14.07 -15.73
N ASP A 153 16.31 -15.26 -15.88
CA ASP A 153 17.19 -15.86 -14.87
C ASP A 153 18.32 -14.92 -14.44
N GLN A 154 18.87 -14.10 -15.35
CA GLN A 154 19.97 -13.20 -15.02
C GLN A 154 19.46 -12.10 -14.07
N HIS A 155 18.37 -11.43 -14.43
CA HIS A 155 17.78 -10.36 -13.62
C HIS A 155 17.47 -10.81 -12.18
N TRP A 156 16.92 -12.02 -12.02
CA TRP A 156 16.53 -12.51 -10.69
C TRP A 156 17.66 -13.15 -9.88
N LYS A 157 18.75 -13.61 -10.51
CA LYS A 157 19.86 -14.29 -9.82
C LYS A 157 21.05 -13.40 -9.52
N GLU A 158 21.31 -12.37 -10.33
CA GLU A 158 22.54 -11.58 -10.24
C GLU A 158 22.64 -10.85 -8.89
N ASN A 159 21.58 -10.13 -8.51
CA ASN A 159 21.50 -9.37 -7.25
C ASN A 159 20.25 -9.71 -6.41
N GLY A 160 19.63 -10.84 -6.68
CA GLY A 160 18.27 -11.16 -6.25
C GLY A 160 18.10 -12.54 -5.62
N THR A 161 16.89 -13.08 -5.76
CA THR A 161 16.54 -14.45 -5.39
C THR A 161 15.65 -15.06 -6.45
N LEU A 162 16.06 -16.22 -6.95
CA LEU A 162 15.24 -17.12 -7.77
C LEU A 162 15.22 -18.49 -7.07
N ALA A 163 14.08 -18.84 -6.46
CA ALA A 163 13.96 -20.08 -5.69
C ALA A 163 12.60 -20.75 -5.87
N VAL A 164 12.59 -22.07 -6.09
CA VAL A 164 11.34 -22.85 -6.15
C VAL A 164 10.76 -22.98 -4.73
N VAL A 165 9.57 -22.41 -4.51
CA VAL A 165 8.91 -22.35 -3.20
C VAL A 165 7.74 -23.32 -3.06
N ALA A 166 7.14 -23.77 -4.15
CA ALA A 166 6.07 -24.76 -4.14
C ALA A 166 5.99 -25.50 -5.48
N THR A 167 5.17 -26.53 -5.52
CA THR A 167 4.72 -27.19 -6.75
C THR A 167 3.20 -27.29 -6.70
N MET A 168 2.54 -27.07 -7.83
CA MET A 168 1.08 -27.15 -7.94
C MET A 168 0.64 -27.84 -9.24
N SER A 169 -0.63 -28.21 -9.29
CA SER A 169 -1.26 -28.74 -10.50
C SER A 169 -1.67 -27.62 -11.46
N GLY A 170 -1.88 -27.93 -12.74
CA GLY A 170 -2.47 -26.99 -13.70
C GLY A 170 -3.89 -26.54 -13.31
N ASN A 171 -4.68 -27.41 -12.67
CA ASN A 171 -5.99 -27.02 -12.12
C ASN A 171 -5.85 -25.93 -11.05
N THR A 172 -4.88 -26.06 -10.13
CA THR A 172 -4.59 -25.02 -9.13
C THR A 172 -4.13 -23.71 -9.78
N PHE A 173 -3.31 -23.78 -10.84
CA PHE A 173 -2.91 -22.60 -11.62
C PHE A 173 -4.12 -21.89 -12.25
N ASN A 174 -5.04 -22.64 -12.87
CA ASN A 174 -6.22 -22.08 -13.52
C ASN A 174 -7.14 -21.36 -12.51
N LYS A 175 -7.34 -21.94 -11.31
CA LYS A 175 -8.08 -21.28 -10.21
C LYS A 175 -7.38 -20.00 -9.74
N MET A 176 -6.06 -20.03 -9.64
CA MET A 176 -5.27 -18.82 -9.32
C MET A 176 -5.42 -17.76 -10.40
N ALA A 177 -5.41 -18.11 -11.69
CA ALA A 177 -5.60 -17.18 -12.80
C ALA A 177 -6.97 -16.48 -12.73
N GLU A 178 -8.04 -17.21 -12.41
CA GLU A 178 -9.38 -16.64 -12.18
C GLU A 178 -9.39 -15.66 -11.01
N TRP A 179 -8.76 -16.03 -9.89
CA TRP A 179 -8.63 -15.16 -8.73
C TRP A 179 -7.81 -13.89 -9.05
N VAL A 180 -6.68 -14.02 -9.75
CA VAL A 180 -5.84 -12.87 -10.16
C VAL A 180 -6.66 -11.90 -10.99
N LYS A 181 -7.50 -12.38 -11.91
CA LYS A 181 -8.39 -11.51 -12.69
C LYS A 181 -9.33 -10.71 -11.79
N GLN A 182 -9.94 -11.35 -10.79
CA GLN A 182 -10.80 -10.67 -9.82
C GLN A 182 -10.01 -9.70 -8.92
N ASP A 183 -8.81 -10.07 -8.47
CA ASP A 183 -7.94 -9.19 -7.68
C ASP A 183 -7.55 -7.95 -8.48
N ASN A 184 -7.21 -8.14 -9.77
CA ASN A 184 -6.78 -7.06 -10.66
C ASN A 184 -7.90 -6.05 -11.00
N GLU A 185 -9.16 -6.48 -10.99
CA GLU A 185 -10.31 -5.57 -11.23
C GLU A 185 -10.79 -4.85 -9.97
N THR A 186 -10.49 -5.40 -8.78
CA THR A 186 -11.03 -4.90 -7.51
C THR A 186 -9.99 -4.18 -6.65
N GLY A 187 -8.71 -4.58 -6.75
CA GLY A 187 -7.54 -3.98 -6.12
C GLY A 187 -6.84 -3.00 -7.05
N ILE A 188 -7.34 -1.78 -7.13
CA ILE A 188 -7.04 -0.88 -8.26
C ILE A 188 -5.95 0.16 -8.00
N TYR A 189 -5.58 0.42 -6.75
CA TYR A 189 -4.60 1.45 -6.40
C TYR A 189 -3.43 0.86 -5.62
N TYR A 190 -2.25 1.41 -5.87
CA TYR A 190 -1.02 1.08 -5.17
C TYR A 190 -0.90 1.95 -3.92
N GLU A 191 -0.53 1.34 -2.81
CA GLU A 191 -0.23 2.06 -1.57
C GLU A 191 1.16 1.66 -1.07
N THR A 192 2.01 2.64 -0.84
CA THR A 192 3.43 2.45 -0.49
C THR A 192 3.62 2.25 1.01
N TRP A 193 2.88 3.00 1.82
CA TRP A 193 3.18 3.11 3.24
C TRP A 193 2.50 2.02 4.05
N THR A 194 3.29 1.25 4.81
CA THR A 194 2.76 0.64 6.03
C THR A 194 2.88 1.64 7.17
N VAL A 195 1.83 1.84 7.97
CA VAL A 195 1.87 2.77 9.10
C VAL A 195 1.62 2.02 10.41
N GLN A 196 2.54 2.14 11.36
CA GLN A 196 2.49 1.45 12.65
C GLN A 196 2.67 2.39 13.84
N ALA A 197 2.23 1.94 15.02
CA ALA A 197 2.38 2.70 16.27
C ALA A 197 3.85 2.91 16.69
N SER A 198 4.70 1.91 16.44
CA SER A 198 6.12 1.88 16.82
C SER A 198 6.84 0.71 16.13
N PRO A 199 8.19 0.67 16.07
CA PRO A 199 8.92 -0.49 15.57
C PRO A 199 8.78 -1.70 16.49
N GLY A 200 8.53 -2.89 15.94
CA GLY A 200 8.55 -4.14 16.71
C GLY A 200 7.47 -5.14 16.27
N LYS A 201 7.48 -6.33 16.88
CA LYS A 201 6.45 -7.37 16.67
C LYS A 201 5.26 -7.13 17.60
N GLY A 202 4.05 -7.44 17.13
CA GLY A 202 2.82 -7.32 17.93
C GLY A 202 2.38 -5.88 18.23
N VAL A 203 2.93 -4.91 17.50
CA VAL A 203 2.54 -3.50 17.58
C VAL A 203 1.27 -3.26 16.77
N GLU A 204 0.48 -2.26 17.18
CA GLU A 204 -0.71 -1.84 16.43
C GLU A 204 -0.31 -1.34 15.04
N THR A 205 -0.90 -1.92 14.00
CA THR A 205 -0.79 -1.43 12.62
C THR A 205 -2.02 -0.60 12.30
N TRP A 206 -1.82 0.62 11.84
CA TRP A 206 -2.90 1.51 11.44
C TRP A 206 -3.32 1.28 9.99
N PHE A 207 -2.33 1.15 9.09
CA PHE A 207 -2.52 0.95 7.65
C PHE A 207 -1.50 -0.05 7.13
N GLU A 208 -1.97 -0.96 6.27
CA GLU A 208 -1.12 -1.87 5.52
C GLU A 208 -0.93 -1.33 4.11
N SER A 209 0.30 -1.46 3.58
CA SER A 209 0.59 -1.17 2.18
C SER A 209 -0.18 -2.09 1.23
N TYR A 210 -0.23 -1.71 -0.05
CA TYR A 210 -0.81 -2.50 -1.12
C TYR A 210 0.10 -2.40 -2.34
N ASP A 211 1.16 -3.22 -2.31
CA ASP A 211 2.31 -3.18 -3.21
C ASP A 211 2.59 -4.57 -3.83
N CYS A 212 3.71 -4.70 -4.57
CA CYS A 212 4.15 -5.94 -5.20
C CYS A 212 4.32 -7.09 -4.20
N SER A 213 4.97 -6.83 -3.06
CA SER A 213 5.17 -7.83 -2.00
C SER A 213 3.84 -8.35 -1.46
N LYS A 214 2.86 -7.46 -1.25
CA LYS A 214 1.53 -7.82 -0.79
C LYS A 214 0.75 -8.64 -1.81
N PHE A 215 0.92 -8.37 -3.11
CA PHE A 215 0.34 -9.21 -4.15
C PHE A 215 0.93 -10.63 -4.15
N VAL A 216 2.26 -10.74 -4.02
CA VAL A 216 2.93 -12.04 -3.91
C VAL A 216 2.39 -12.83 -2.73
N LEU A 217 2.31 -12.20 -1.55
CA LEU A 217 1.78 -12.82 -0.33
C LEU A 217 0.32 -13.26 -0.49
N ARG A 218 -0.56 -12.41 -1.04
CA ARG A 218 -1.96 -12.76 -1.32
C ARG A 218 -2.07 -13.94 -2.28
N THR A 219 -1.21 -13.99 -3.29
CA THR A 219 -1.19 -15.09 -4.26
C THR A 219 -0.75 -16.38 -3.58
N TYR A 220 0.27 -16.34 -2.73
CA TYR A 220 0.70 -17.52 -1.97
C TYR A 220 -0.39 -18.01 -1.00
N GLU A 221 -1.08 -17.10 -0.31
CA GLU A 221 -2.23 -17.44 0.53
C GLU A 221 -3.32 -18.16 -0.27
N LYS A 222 -3.66 -17.65 -1.46
CA LYS A 222 -4.64 -18.30 -2.34
C LYS A 222 -4.19 -19.65 -2.87
N LEU A 223 -2.91 -19.78 -3.22
CA LEU A 223 -2.37 -21.08 -3.62
C LEU A 223 -2.45 -22.09 -2.48
N ALA A 224 -2.16 -21.68 -1.24
CA ALA A 224 -2.31 -22.54 -0.07
C ALA A 224 -3.79 -22.92 0.19
N GLU A 225 -4.74 -21.99 0.01
CA GLU A 225 -6.19 -22.29 0.05
C GLU A 225 -6.59 -23.30 -1.03
N PHE A 226 -5.97 -23.24 -2.21
CA PHE A 226 -6.20 -24.20 -3.30
C PHE A 226 -5.40 -25.50 -3.18
N GLY A 227 -4.70 -25.69 -2.06
CA GLY A 227 -4.01 -26.94 -1.72
C GLY A 227 -2.55 -27.04 -2.17
N ALA A 228 -1.92 -25.95 -2.61
CA ALA A 228 -0.48 -25.95 -2.88
C ALA A 228 0.32 -26.09 -1.59
N GLU A 229 1.39 -26.88 -1.65
CA GLU A 229 2.28 -27.11 -0.51
C GLU A 229 3.58 -26.32 -0.69
N PHE A 230 3.81 -25.39 0.22
CA PHE A 230 5.01 -24.56 0.24
C PHE A 230 6.14 -25.23 1.00
N LYS A 231 7.36 -25.07 0.48
CA LYS A 231 8.59 -25.47 1.15
C LYS A 231 8.82 -24.60 2.39
N LYS A 232 9.50 -25.17 3.38
CA LYS A 232 9.94 -24.44 4.57
C LYS A 232 11.26 -23.73 4.27
N ILE A 233 11.15 -22.53 3.68
CA ILE A 233 12.30 -21.66 3.43
C ILE A 233 12.02 -20.27 4.03
N GLU A 234 13.08 -19.58 4.40
CA GLU A 234 13.00 -18.18 4.85
C GLU A 234 12.65 -17.27 3.66
N THR A 235 11.65 -16.42 3.85
CA THR A 235 11.19 -15.46 2.84
C THR A 235 11.10 -14.07 3.44
N ASN A 236 11.91 -13.15 2.92
CA ASN A 236 12.03 -11.79 3.46
C ASN A 236 11.57 -10.78 2.42
N TYR A 237 10.88 -9.74 2.88
CA TYR A 237 10.22 -8.76 2.04
C TYR A 237 10.59 -7.35 2.48
N THR A 238 10.71 -6.46 1.50
CA THR A 238 10.91 -5.04 1.75
C THR A 238 9.64 -4.43 2.28
N ARG A 239 9.74 -3.65 3.36
CA ARG A 239 8.61 -2.85 3.85
C ARG A 239 9.07 -1.44 4.16
N VAL A 240 8.26 -0.47 3.74
CA VAL A 240 8.47 0.94 4.03
C VAL A 240 7.48 1.37 5.11
N PHE A 241 8.01 1.67 6.29
CA PHE A 241 7.22 2.01 7.47
C PHE A 241 7.22 3.51 7.73
N LEU A 242 6.03 4.04 8.02
CA LEU A 242 5.85 5.26 8.80
C LEU A 242 5.48 4.89 10.23
N TYR A 243 6.04 5.59 11.21
CA TYR A 243 5.67 5.43 12.62
C TYR A 243 4.91 6.65 13.11
N SER A 244 3.73 6.43 13.69
CA SER A 244 2.85 7.50 14.17
C SER A 244 2.09 7.12 15.44
N GLY A 245 1.55 8.12 16.14
CA GLY A 245 0.40 7.89 17.01
C GLY A 245 -0.84 7.49 16.23
N GLU A 246 -1.97 7.37 16.93
CA GLU A 246 -3.24 7.02 16.31
C GLU A 246 -3.62 8.05 15.22
N PRO A 247 -3.89 7.61 13.97
CA PRO A 247 -4.26 8.50 12.88
C PRO A 247 -5.59 9.20 13.11
N THR A 248 -5.67 10.46 12.70
CA THR A 248 -6.92 11.23 12.70
C THR A 248 -7.47 11.33 11.30
N TYR A 249 -8.74 10.96 11.11
CA TYR A 249 -9.42 11.09 9.83
C TYR A 249 -9.80 12.53 9.53
N LEU A 250 -9.44 12.99 8.35
CA LEU A 250 -9.64 14.37 7.93
C LEU A 250 -10.84 14.53 6.99
N GLY A 251 -11.11 13.53 6.15
CA GLY A 251 -12.18 13.57 5.16
C GLY A 251 -11.77 13.00 3.80
N ASN A 252 -12.73 12.92 2.89
CA ASN A 252 -12.49 12.62 1.47
C ASN A 252 -12.22 13.89 0.66
N GLU A 253 -11.88 13.73 -0.63
CA GLU A 253 -11.56 14.85 -1.53
C GLU A 253 -12.62 15.96 -1.55
N THR A 254 -13.90 15.62 -1.73
CA THR A 254 -14.97 16.61 -1.85
C THR A 254 -15.26 17.31 -0.52
N SER A 255 -15.11 16.62 0.61
CA SER A 255 -15.30 17.19 1.95
C SER A 255 -14.19 18.17 2.36
N ILE A 256 -12.96 18.00 1.85
CA ILE A 256 -11.82 18.85 2.19
C ILE A 256 -11.64 19.97 1.17
N PHE A 257 -11.64 19.64 -0.13
CA PHE A 257 -11.27 20.55 -1.22
C PHE A 257 -12.48 21.11 -1.97
N GLY A 258 -13.70 20.60 -1.72
CA GLY A 258 -14.90 21.09 -2.39
C GLY A 258 -15.34 22.49 -1.92
N PRO A 259 -16.40 23.06 -2.51
CA PRO A 259 -16.85 24.43 -2.22
C PRO A 259 -17.20 24.71 -0.75
N LYS A 260 -17.64 23.67 -0.02
CA LYS A 260 -17.97 23.72 1.41
C LYS A 260 -16.86 23.15 2.31
N GLY A 261 -15.72 22.80 1.75
CA GLY A 261 -14.61 22.20 2.46
C GLY A 261 -13.80 23.19 3.29
N ASN A 262 -12.94 22.66 4.15
CA ASN A 262 -12.09 23.47 5.01
C ASN A 262 -10.88 23.99 4.21
N LYS A 263 -10.97 25.25 3.75
CA LYS A 263 -9.93 25.92 2.95
C LYS A 263 -8.56 25.96 3.63
N THR A 264 -8.53 26.12 4.95
CA THR A 264 -7.27 26.13 5.71
C THR A 264 -6.62 24.76 5.67
N LEU A 265 -7.38 23.71 5.96
CA LEU A 265 -6.89 22.33 5.90
C LEU A 265 -6.45 21.94 4.48
N ALA A 266 -7.23 22.29 3.47
CA ALA A 266 -6.89 22.08 2.07
C ALA A 266 -5.54 22.74 1.69
N SER A 267 -5.33 23.98 2.13
CA SER A 267 -4.06 24.70 1.91
C SER A 267 -2.89 24.01 2.60
N VAL A 268 -3.07 23.55 3.85
CA VAL A 268 -2.04 22.82 4.60
C VAL A 268 -1.66 21.52 3.89
N ILE A 269 -2.63 20.72 3.44
CA ILE A 269 -2.37 19.46 2.72
C ILE A 269 -1.64 19.73 1.40
N LYS A 270 -2.06 20.73 0.61
CA LYS A 270 -1.37 21.09 -0.65
C LYS A 270 0.06 21.56 -0.37
N LYS A 271 0.27 22.34 0.69
CA LYS A 271 1.60 22.80 1.09
C LYS A 271 2.50 21.65 1.53
N PHE A 272 1.94 20.64 2.21
CA PHE A 272 2.67 19.42 2.58
C PHE A 272 3.12 18.63 1.35
N TYR A 273 2.28 18.52 0.31
CA TYR A 273 2.62 17.76 -0.90
C TYR A 273 3.52 18.50 -1.90
N ASP A 274 3.54 19.84 -1.92
CA ASP A 274 4.33 20.64 -2.88
C ASP A 274 5.84 20.28 -2.96
N PRO A 275 6.54 19.95 -1.87
CA PRO A 275 7.94 19.57 -1.92
C PRO A 275 8.22 18.27 -2.68
N PHE A 276 7.26 17.33 -2.73
CA PHE A 276 7.45 15.98 -3.26
C PHE A 276 7.32 15.89 -4.79
N LYS A 277 6.94 16.97 -5.48
CA LYS A 277 6.90 17.00 -6.94
C LYS A 277 8.31 16.89 -7.54
N PRO A 278 8.47 16.24 -8.72
CA PRO A 278 9.76 16.17 -9.41
C PRO A 278 10.35 17.57 -9.63
N ARG A 279 11.62 17.77 -9.29
CA ARG A 279 12.34 19.05 -9.47
C ARG A 279 13.42 18.91 -10.54
N LEU A 280 13.63 19.99 -11.30
CA LEU A 280 14.61 20.04 -12.39
C LEU A 280 15.98 20.52 -11.92
N SER A 281 16.06 21.23 -10.78
CA SER A 281 17.32 21.79 -10.27
C SER A 281 17.70 21.27 -8.88
N THR A 282 19.02 21.15 -8.64
CA THR A 282 19.59 20.68 -7.36
C THR A 282 19.25 21.61 -6.19
N LYS A 283 19.19 22.93 -6.43
CA LYS A 283 18.81 23.91 -5.41
C LYS A 283 17.38 23.69 -4.94
N GLU A 284 16.44 23.52 -5.87
CA GLU A 284 15.04 23.25 -5.54
C GLU A 284 14.87 21.90 -4.83
N PHE A 285 15.63 20.88 -5.26
CA PHE A 285 15.65 19.59 -4.58
C PHE A 285 16.08 19.74 -3.11
N LEU A 286 17.17 20.45 -2.83
CA LEU A 286 17.64 20.66 -1.44
C LEU A 286 16.62 21.44 -0.61
N TRP A 287 16.00 22.47 -1.18
CA TRP A 287 14.91 23.20 -0.51
C TRP A 287 13.69 22.32 -0.24
N SER A 288 13.31 21.45 -1.18
CA SER A 288 12.25 20.45 -0.98
C SER A 288 12.61 19.51 0.16
N LEU A 289 13.83 18.98 0.19
CA LEU A 289 14.30 18.07 1.23
C LEU A 289 14.23 18.71 2.62
N LEU A 290 14.65 19.97 2.75
CA LEU A 290 14.54 20.73 3.99
C LEU A 290 13.09 20.90 4.45
N LYS A 291 12.15 21.18 3.53
CA LYS A 291 10.72 21.29 3.85
C LYS A 291 10.10 19.98 4.29
N VAL A 292 10.49 18.87 3.65
CA VAL A 292 10.05 17.52 4.04
C VAL A 292 10.57 17.18 5.43
N PHE A 293 11.86 17.44 5.69
CA PHE A 293 12.45 17.23 7.01
C PHE A 293 11.75 18.08 8.08
N ASP A 294 11.52 19.36 7.81
CA ASP A 294 10.83 20.27 8.73
C ASP A 294 9.40 19.78 9.04
N SER A 295 8.64 19.34 8.05
CA SER A 295 7.25 18.87 8.26
C SER A 295 7.23 17.52 9.01
N VAL A 296 7.96 16.54 8.51
CA VAL A 296 7.87 15.14 8.98
C VAL A 296 8.63 14.91 10.28
N ILE A 297 9.77 15.58 10.49
CA ILE A 297 10.67 15.34 11.62
C ILE A 297 10.50 16.42 12.69
N MET A 298 10.52 17.69 12.31
CA MET A 298 10.46 18.80 13.29
C MET A 298 9.03 19.01 13.79
N HIS A 299 8.06 19.15 12.88
CA HIS A 299 6.66 19.35 13.22
C HIS A 299 5.91 18.04 13.47
N ARG A 300 6.48 16.91 13.02
CA ARG A 300 5.91 15.56 13.20
C ARG A 300 4.56 15.38 12.51
N GLU A 301 4.42 15.98 11.35
CA GLU A 301 3.19 15.99 10.56
C GLU A 301 3.40 15.18 9.28
N PHE A 302 2.49 14.24 9.04
CA PHE A 302 2.39 13.56 7.75
C PHE A 302 0.93 13.42 7.35
N TYR A 303 0.62 13.72 6.09
CA TYR A 303 -0.71 13.54 5.53
C TYR A 303 -0.71 12.31 4.64
N LEU A 304 -1.48 11.30 5.02
CA LEU A 304 -1.62 10.05 4.28
C LEU A 304 -2.90 10.10 3.44
N PHE A 305 -2.81 9.65 2.20
CA PHE A 305 -3.97 9.37 1.36
C PHE A 305 -4.20 7.86 1.30
N TYR A 306 -5.29 7.38 1.86
CA TYR A 306 -5.61 5.95 1.94
C TYR A 306 -7.10 5.75 1.69
N ASN A 307 -7.49 4.74 0.91
CA ASN A 307 -8.89 4.50 0.53
C ASN A 307 -9.59 5.70 -0.14
N PHE A 308 -8.84 6.56 -0.83
CA PHE A 308 -9.32 7.83 -1.41
C PHE A 308 -9.80 8.84 -0.37
N GLU A 309 -9.20 8.78 0.82
CA GLU A 309 -9.47 9.65 1.96
C GLU A 309 -8.15 10.17 2.56
N TYR A 310 -8.20 11.31 3.23
CA TYR A 310 -7.04 11.94 3.85
C TYR A 310 -7.03 11.70 5.36
N TRP A 311 -5.84 11.42 5.86
CA TRP A 311 -5.56 11.13 7.27
C TRP A 311 -4.36 11.93 7.73
N PHE A 312 -4.44 12.44 8.95
CA PHE A 312 -3.30 13.04 9.64
C PHE A 312 -2.61 11.97 10.48
N LEU A 313 -1.28 11.85 10.31
CA LEU A 313 -0.43 10.99 11.10
C LEU A 313 0.42 11.84 12.05
N PRO A 314 0.22 11.75 13.37
CA PRO A 314 1.11 12.38 14.34
C PRO A 314 2.41 11.56 14.44
N MET A 315 3.43 11.94 13.69
CA MET A 315 4.63 11.13 13.48
C MET A 315 5.43 10.92 14.77
N LYS A 316 6.02 9.72 14.91
CA LYS A 316 6.84 9.30 16.04
C LYS A 316 8.17 8.76 15.55
N PHE A 317 9.24 9.01 16.30
CA PHE A 317 10.55 8.41 16.02
C PHE A 317 10.44 6.87 15.95
N PRO A 318 11.10 6.19 14.98
CA PRO A 318 12.10 6.68 14.03
C PRO A 318 11.56 7.36 12.77
N PHE A 319 10.28 7.75 12.76
CA PHE A 319 9.55 8.45 11.70
C PHE A 319 9.36 7.59 10.44
N VAL A 320 10.45 7.24 9.77
CA VAL A 320 10.46 6.42 8.56
C VAL A 320 11.51 5.34 8.72
N LYS A 321 11.19 4.10 8.38
CA LYS A 321 12.16 2.99 8.34
C LYS A 321 11.86 2.07 7.18
N ILE A 322 12.91 1.69 6.46
CA ILE A 322 12.85 0.61 5.48
C ILE A 322 13.40 -0.62 6.17
N THR A 323 12.67 -1.73 6.09
CA THR A 323 13.11 -3.01 6.65
C THR A 323 13.04 -4.09 5.58
N TYR A 324 13.79 -5.16 5.84
CA TYR A 324 13.76 -6.39 5.07
C TYR A 324 13.50 -7.52 6.07
N GLU A 325 12.23 -7.85 6.26
CA GLU A 325 11.76 -8.69 7.36
C GLU A 325 11.18 -10.00 6.83
N GLU A 326 11.38 -11.07 7.60
CA GLU A 326 10.81 -12.38 7.32
C GLU A 326 9.29 -12.36 7.44
N ILE A 327 8.63 -12.81 6.38
CA ILE A 327 7.21 -13.15 6.35
C ILE A 327 7.14 -14.60 5.88
N PRO A 328 6.83 -15.57 6.76
CA PRO A 328 6.84 -16.98 6.39
C PRO A 328 5.84 -17.31 5.29
N LEU A 329 6.21 -18.28 4.43
CA LEU A 329 5.29 -18.87 3.46
C LEU A 329 4.07 -19.50 4.18
N PRO A 330 2.87 -19.44 3.57
CA PRO A 330 1.67 -19.95 4.20
C PRO A 330 1.73 -21.47 4.33
N THR A 331 1.27 -21.98 5.48
CA THR A 331 1.03 -23.41 5.67
C THR A 331 -0.31 -23.79 5.09
N ARG A 332 -0.41 -25.01 4.53
CA ARG A 332 -1.68 -25.59 4.07
C ARG A 332 -2.73 -25.48 5.17
N ARG A 333 -3.84 -24.79 4.88
CA ARG A 333 -5.02 -24.82 5.75
C ARG A 333 -5.88 -26.03 5.37
N PRO A 334 -6.34 -26.84 6.33
CA PRO A 334 -7.37 -27.82 6.03
C PRO A 334 -8.61 -27.08 5.50
N PRO A 335 -9.42 -27.69 4.62
CA PRO A 335 -10.67 -27.10 4.17
C PRO A 335 -11.51 -26.68 5.39
N PRO A 336 -12.21 -25.54 5.34
CA PRO A 336 -13.26 -25.30 6.33
C PRO A 336 -14.27 -26.45 6.19
N ASP A 337 -14.45 -27.19 7.28
CA ASP A 337 -15.29 -28.39 7.43
C ASP A 337 -14.71 -29.69 6.83
N SER A 338 -13.82 -30.32 7.61
CA SER A 338 -13.61 -31.77 7.62
C SER A 338 -14.16 -32.37 8.91
#